data_AF-A0A970Q0R9-F1
#
_entry.id   AF-A0A970Q0R9-F1
#
_cell.length_a   1.000
_cell.length_b   1.000
_cell.length_c   1.000
_cell.angle_alpha   90.00
_cell.angle_beta   90.00
_cell.angle_gamma   90.00
#
_symmetry.space_group_name_H-M   'P 1'
#
loop_
_entity.id
_entity.type
_entity.pdbx_description
1 polymer ?
#
loop_
_entity_poly.entity_id
_entity_poly.type
_entity_poly.pdbx_seq_one_letter_code
_entity_poly.pdbx_strand_id
1 'polypeptide(L)'
;MSEQISYNAMAQELLGQLPRGAFLSVRAEERINTMTIGWGSLGYFWNLPVLMVAVRYSRYTYDLMEEARDFSVSVPLNSDFKKSLAGTGSQSGRDIDKFKVFSLKAEKGKSIESPVIGSCGLVYECRLIFKQTMDPALLAPELRQKFYSQEDYHVMYYGEIVSTYLNKN
;
A
#
# COMPACT_ATOMS: atom_id res chain seq x y z
N MET A 1 -16.95 -4.32 14.17
CA MET A 1 -17.80 -4.26 12.94
C MET A 1 -17.20 -3.25 11.98
N SER A 2 -17.25 -3.47 10.67
CA SER A 2 -16.69 -2.52 9.70
C SER A 2 -17.69 -1.41 9.32
N GLU A 3 -17.25 -0.16 9.29
CA GLU A 3 -18.08 1.02 8.95
C GLU A 3 -17.66 1.57 7.58
N GLN A 4 -18.55 1.56 6.58
CA GLN A 4 -18.28 2.12 5.25
C GLN A 4 -18.27 3.65 5.32
N ILE A 5 -17.29 4.28 4.69
CA ILE A 5 -17.15 5.74 4.65
C ILE A 5 -16.79 6.21 3.24
N SER A 6 -16.96 7.51 2.97
CA SER A 6 -16.48 8.13 1.74
C SER A 6 -14.95 8.07 1.66
N TYR A 7 -14.39 7.90 0.46
CA TYR A 7 -12.93 7.74 0.24
C TYR A 7 -12.09 8.87 0.85
N ASN A 8 -12.64 10.08 0.91
CA ASN A 8 -11.98 11.28 1.40
C ASN A 8 -12.32 11.64 2.85
N ALA A 9 -13.20 10.89 3.53
CA ALA A 9 -13.65 11.22 4.88
C ALA A 9 -12.49 11.26 5.90
N MET A 10 -11.43 10.47 5.65
CA MET A 10 -10.24 10.35 6.52
C MET A 10 -8.95 10.78 5.79
N ALA A 11 -9.07 11.71 4.84
CA ALA A 11 -7.93 12.12 4.00
C ALA A 11 -6.78 12.71 4.83
N GLN A 12 -7.09 13.49 5.88
CA GLN A 12 -6.08 14.09 6.73
C GLN A 12 -5.31 13.03 7.54
N GLU A 13 -6.01 12.01 8.03
CA GLU A 13 -5.43 10.90 8.78
C GLU A 13 -4.56 10.03 7.88
N LEU A 14 -5.02 9.72 6.66
CA LEU A 14 -4.21 9.03 5.66
C LEU A 14 -2.91 9.78 5.40
N LEU A 15 -3.00 11.07 5.02
CA LEU A 15 -1.83 11.88 4.67
C LEU A 15 -0.90 12.10 5.86
N GLY A 16 -1.44 12.25 7.07
CA GLY A 16 -0.66 12.37 8.30
C GLY A 16 0.00 11.06 8.74
N GLN A 17 -0.58 9.91 8.40
CA GLN A 17 -0.06 8.59 8.77
C GLN A 17 0.99 8.07 7.77
N LEU A 18 0.90 8.40 6.47
CA LEU A 18 1.82 7.91 5.45
C LEU A 18 3.32 8.09 5.82
N PRO A 19 3.80 9.24 6.34
CA PRO A 19 5.20 9.39 6.76
C PRO A 19 5.63 8.42 7.88
N ARG A 20 4.67 7.88 8.64
CA ARG A 20 4.89 6.86 9.69
C ARG A 20 4.66 5.43 9.19
N GLY A 21 4.15 5.27 7.98
CA GLY A 21 3.90 3.99 7.32
C GLY A 21 2.43 3.58 7.29
N ALA A 22 2.04 3.00 6.16
CA ALA A 22 0.81 2.22 5.98
C ALA A 22 1.15 0.87 5.32
N PHE A 23 0.28 -0.12 5.46
CA PHE A 23 0.45 -1.43 4.84
C PHE A 23 -0.14 -1.45 3.44
N LEU A 24 0.68 -1.76 2.43
CA LEU A 24 0.24 -2.14 1.09
C LEU A 24 0.23 -3.67 1.00
N SER A 25 -0.94 -4.25 0.80
CA SER A 25 -1.12 -5.70 0.71
C SER A 25 -1.66 -6.10 -0.66
N VAL A 26 -1.11 -7.18 -1.20
CA VAL A 26 -1.35 -7.62 -2.59
C VAL A 26 -1.46 -9.14 -2.63
N ARG A 27 -2.36 -9.65 -3.49
CA ARG A 27 -2.43 -11.06 -3.87
C ARG A 27 -2.11 -11.22 -5.35
N ALA A 28 -1.26 -12.19 -5.66
CA ALA A 28 -1.09 -12.74 -7.01
C ALA A 28 -1.19 -14.26 -6.91
N GLU A 29 -2.22 -14.84 -7.55
CA GLU A 29 -2.58 -16.26 -7.39
C GLU A 29 -2.70 -16.64 -5.91
N GLU A 30 -1.99 -17.69 -5.47
CA GLU A 30 -1.95 -18.16 -4.08
C GLU A 30 -0.98 -17.36 -3.19
N ARG A 31 -0.21 -16.44 -3.77
CA ARG A 31 0.81 -15.67 -3.04
C ARG A 31 0.19 -14.38 -2.52
N ILE A 32 0.38 -14.13 -1.22
CA ILE A 32 0.05 -12.86 -0.59
C ILE A 32 1.29 -12.25 0.03
N ASN A 33 1.39 -10.93 0.00
CA ASN A 33 2.44 -10.20 0.70
C ASN A 33 1.91 -8.87 1.22
N THR A 34 2.60 -8.32 2.22
CA THR A 34 2.41 -6.95 2.67
C THR A 34 3.75 -6.22 2.77
N MET A 35 3.75 -4.91 2.53
CA MET A 35 4.90 -4.06 2.76
C MET A 35 4.49 -2.74 3.38
N THR A 36 5.43 -2.09 4.06
CA THR A 36 5.22 -0.72 4.49
C THR A 36 5.50 0.24 3.35
N ILE A 37 4.53 1.11 3.06
CA ILE A 37 4.68 2.26 2.18
C ILE A 37 4.69 3.54 3.00
N GLY A 38 5.55 4.48 2.61
CA GLY A 38 5.56 5.83 3.15
C GLY A 38 5.12 6.90 2.15
N TRP A 39 4.94 6.51 0.88
CA TRP A 39 4.53 7.38 -0.21
C TRP A 39 3.14 6.96 -0.69
N GLY A 40 2.27 7.94 -0.84
CA GLY A 40 0.96 7.75 -1.45
C GLY A 40 0.28 9.09 -1.69
N SER A 41 -0.74 9.08 -2.54
CA SER A 41 -1.55 10.26 -2.84
C SER A 41 -3.01 9.86 -3.04
N LEU A 42 -3.90 10.59 -2.39
CA LEU A 42 -5.34 10.48 -2.58
C LEU A 42 -5.78 11.56 -3.58
N GLY A 43 -6.54 11.18 -4.60
CA GLY A 43 -6.98 12.11 -5.62
C GLY A 43 -8.24 11.66 -6.35
N TYR A 44 -8.62 12.46 -7.36
CA TYR A 44 -9.76 12.19 -8.21
C TYR A 44 -9.35 12.37 -9.67
N PHE A 45 -9.31 11.27 -10.43
CA PHE A 45 -8.82 11.22 -11.81
C PHE A 45 -9.83 10.46 -12.66
N TRP A 46 -10.04 10.87 -13.91
CA TRP A 46 -10.99 10.19 -14.84
C TRP A 46 -12.41 10.03 -14.29
N ASN A 47 -12.85 10.98 -13.45
CA ASN A 47 -14.12 10.90 -12.72
C ASN A 47 -14.20 9.73 -11.71
N LEU A 48 -13.05 9.28 -11.19
CA LEU A 48 -12.93 8.19 -10.22
C LEU A 48 -12.11 8.63 -9.00
N PRO A 49 -12.47 8.19 -7.77
CA PRO A 49 -11.58 8.31 -6.63
C PRO A 49 -10.40 7.36 -6.80
N VAL A 50 -9.18 7.85 -6.59
CA VAL A 50 -7.95 7.10 -6.85
C VAL A 50 -6.99 7.23 -5.67
N LEU A 51 -6.38 6.11 -5.31
CA LEU A 51 -5.21 6.07 -4.42
C LEU A 51 -4.00 5.66 -5.25
N MET A 52 -2.98 6.51 -5.25
CA MET A 52 -1.67 6.20 -5.82
C MET A 52 -0.73 5.71 -4.71
N VAL A 53 -0.02 4.61 -4.97
CA VAL A 53 1.03 4.05 -4.10
C VAL A 53 2.32 3.86 -4.91
N ALA A 54 3.47 3.96 -4.25
CA ALA A 54 4.76 3.81 -4.89
C ALA A 54 5.49 2.56 -4.38
N VAL A 55 5.98 1.73 -5.31
CA VAL A 55 6.69 0.48 -5.01
C VAL A 55 8.00 0.46 -5.79
N ARG A 56 9.12 0.14 -5.13
CA ARG A 56 10.41 0.01 -5.81
C ARG A 56 10.57 -1.33 -6.51
N TYR A 57 11.34 -1.38 -7.58
CA TYR A 57 11.65 -2.61 -8.32
C TYR A 57 12.24 -3.71 -7.43
N SER A 58 13.07 -3.37 -6.44
CA SER A 58 13.66 -4.35 -5.53
C SER A 58 12.65 -5.06 -4.60
N ARG A 59 11.44 -4.51 -4.43
CA ARG A 59 10.47 -5.03 -3.46
C ARG A 59 9.77 -6.25 -4.02
N TYR A 60 9.62 -7.29 -3.21
CA TYR A 60 8.79 -8.44 -3.60
C TYR A 60 7.36 -8.07 -4.00
N THR A 61 6.81 -7.02 -3.38
CA THR A 61 5.49 -6.49 -3.74
C THR A 61 5.43 -5.99 -5.18
N TYR A 62 6.53 -5.54 -5.79
CA TYR A 62 6.57 -5.18 -7.21
C TYR A 62 6.17 -6.38 -8.07
N ASP A 63 6.82 -7.52 -7.91
CA ASP A 63 6.51 -8.75 -8.66
C ASP A 63 5.02 -9.12 -8.54
N LEU A 64 4.46 -9.03 -7.33
CA LEU A 64 3.03 -9.32 -7.12
C LEU A 64 2.13 -8.28 -7.79
N MET A 65 2.47 -7.00 -7.74
CA MET A 65 1.71 -5.93 -8.40
C MET A 65 1.70 -6.06 -9.93
N GLU A 66 2.71 -6.69 -10.51
CA GLU A 66 2.76 -6.93 -11.96
C GLU A 66 1.78 -8.02 -12.43
N GLU A 67 1.36 -8.90 -11.52
CA GLU A 67 0.42 -10.00 -11.79
C GLU A 67 -0.99 -9.74 -11.21
N ALA A 68 -1.07 -8.90 -10.18
CA ALA A 68 -2.31 -8.61 -9.47
C ALA A 68 -3.23 -7.66 -10.26
N ARG A 69 -4.53 -7.75 -9.95
CA ARG A 69 -5.57 -6.85 -10.49
C ARG A 69 -6.02 -5.77 -9.52
N ASP A 70 -5.67 -5.94 -8.24
CA ASP A 70 -6.10 -5.10 -7.15
C ASP A 70 -5.04 -5.09 -6.04
N PHE A 71 -5.19 -4.15 -5.11
CA PHE A 71 -4.40 -4.07 -3.89
C PHE A 71 -5.22 -3.41 -2.78
N SER A 72 -4.75 -3.55 -1.54
CA SER A 72 -5.31 -2.82 -0.41
C SER A 72 -4.27 -1.94 0.26
N VAL A 73 -4.74 -0.84 0.85
CA VAL A 73 -3.95 -0.02 1.78
C VAL A 73 -4.65 0.01 3.12
N SER A 74 -4.01 -0.59 4.14
CA SER A 74 -4.47 -0.54 5.53
C SER A 74 -3.63 0.48 6.30
N VAL A 75 -4.28 1.51 6.82
CA VAL A 75 -3.70 2.67 7.48
C VAL A 75 -3.92 2.54 8.98
N PRO A 76 -2.85 2.35 9.77
CA PRO A 76 -2.95 2.29 11.22
C PRO A 76 -3.47 3.59 11.81
N LEU A 77 -4.57 3.52 12.56
CA LEU A 77 -5.10 4.66 13.31
C LEU A 77 -4.67 4.65 14.79
N ASN A 78 -3.93 3.62 15.21
CA ASN A 78 -3.36 3.50 16.55
C ASN A 78 -1.86 3.13 16.50
N SER A 79 -1.21 3.06 17.66
CA SER A 79 0.23 2.81 17.78
C SER A 79 0.64 1.33 17.70
N ASP A 80 -0.30 0.41 17.67
CA ASP A 80 -0.05 -1.03 17.89
C ASP A 80 0.77 -1.66 16.76
N PHE A 81 0.74 -1.06 15.57
CA PHE A 81 1.37 -1.58 14.37
C PHE A 81 2.81 -1.09 14.14
N LYS A 82 3.38 -0.27 15.03
CA LYS A 82 4.70 0.36 14.81
C LYS A 82 5.82 -0.67 14.55
N LYS A 83 5.85 -1.77 15.31
CA LYS A 83 6.85 -2.84 15.13
C LYS A 83 6.65 -3.58 13.81
N SER A 84 5.40 -3.94 13.48
CA SER A 84 5.07 -4.66 12.25
C SER A 84 5.36 -3.80 11.02
N LEU A 85 5.06 -2.49 11.05
CA LEU A 85 5.43 -1.55 9.97
C LEU A 85 6.94 -1.52 9.73
N ALA A 86 7.75 -1.44 10.79
CA ALA A 86 9.21 -1.47 10.65
C ALA A 86 9.69 -2.80 10.05
N GLY A 87 9.12 -3.92 10.49
CA GLY A 87 9.46 -5.26 10.03
C GLY A 87 9.08 -5.52 8.57
N THR A 88 7.84 -5.26 8.18
CA THR A 88 7.34 -5.52 6.82
C THR A 88 7.98 -4.61 5.78
N GLY A 89 8.52 -3.45 6.19
CA GLY A 89 9.29 -2.54 5.34
C GLY A 89 10.77 -2.90 5.20
N SER A 90 11.34 -3.69 6.10
CA SER A 90 12.79 -4.03 6.11
C SER A 90 13.10 -5.45 5.64
N GLN A 91 12.17 -6.39 5.82
CA GLN A 91 12.36 -7.78 5.40
C GLN A 91 11.64 -8.05 4.07
N SER A 92 12.23 -8.89 3.21
CA SER A 92 11.63 -9.30 1.94
C SER A 92 10.61 -10.41 2.18
N GLY A 93 9.48 -10.39 1.45
CA GLY A 93 8.48 -11.47 1.52
C GLY A 93 8.79 -12.65 0.58
N ARG A 94 9.91 -12.60 -0.14
CA ARG A 94 10.38 -13.72 -0.99
C ARG A 94 10.67 -14.96 -0.16
N ASP A 95 11.25 -14.76 1.03
CA ASP A 95 11.82 -15.83 1.84
C ASP A 95 11.04 -16.07 3.15
N ILE A 96 10.09 -15.19 3.49
CA ILE A 96 9.31 -15.29 4.72
C ILE A 96 7.84 -14.96 4.50
N ASP A 97 6.98 -15.62 5.28
CA ASP A 97 5.59 -15.21 5.47
C ASP A 97 5.53 -14.05 6.47
N LYS A 98 5.41 -12.83 5.95
CA LYS A 98 5.32 -11.63 6.78
C LYS A 98 4.08 -11.55 7.65
N PHE A 99 2.96 -12.15 7.23
CA PHE A 99 1.75 -12.15 8.04
C PHE A 99 1.97 -12.97 9.31
N LYS A 100 2.60 -14.14 9.16
CA LYS A 100 2.97 -14.99 10.29
C LYS A 100 4.08 -14.38 11.16
N VAL A 101 5.16 -13.90 10.55
CA VAL A 101 6.33 -13.38 11.28
C VAL A 101 5.98 -12.14 12.12
N PHE A 102 5.10 -11.27 11.62
CA PHE A 102 4.72 -10.03 12.31
C PHE A 102 3.34 -10.09 12.98
N SER A 103 2.78 -11.29 13.14
CA SER A 103 1.47 -11.54 13.76
C SER A 103 0.36 -10.66 13.16
N LEU A 104 0.39 -10.44 11.85
CA LEU A 104 -0.61 -9.67 11.13
C LEU A 104 -1.74 -10.59 10.68
N LYS A 105 -2.97 -10.20 10.96
CA LYS A 105 -4.16 -10.91 10.49
C LYS A 105 -4.48 -10.49 9.06
N ALA A 106 -4.28 -11.39 8.10
CA ALA A 106 -4.81 -11.22 6.75
C ALA A 106 -6.31 -11.49 6.76
N GLU A 107 -7.11 -10.48 6.42
CA GLU A 107 -8.56 -10.62 6.26
C GLU A 107 -8.94 -10.51 4.79
N LYS A 108 -10.04 -11.18 4.40
CA LYS A 108 -10.56 -11.08 3.04
C LYS A 108 -11.06 -9.64 2.79
N GLY A 109 -10.70 -9.07 1.64
CA GLY A 109 -11.30 -7.84 1.16
C GLY A 109 -12.81 -8.00 0.90
N LYS A 110 -13.55 -6.90 0.97
CA LYS A 110 -14.97 -6.83 0.67
C LYS A 110 -15.25 -6.83 -0.84
N SER A 111 -14.36 -6.21 -1.62
CA SER A 111 -14.60 -5.88 -3.04
C SER A 111 -13.42 -6.24 -3.95
N ILE A 112 -12.37 -6.83 -3.38
CA ILE A 112 -11.10 -7.18 -4.04
C ILE A 112 -10.59 -8.54 -3.56
N GLU A 113 -9.63 -9.12 -4.29
CA GLU A 113 -9.00 -10.39 -3.92
C GLU A 113 -7.82 -10.23 -2.97
N SER A 114 -7.11 -9.11 -3.03
CA SER A 114 -5.99 -8.84 -2.12
C SER A 114 -6.46 -8.74 -0.66
N PRO A 115 -5.69 -9.27 0.30
CA PRO A 115 -6.07 -9.22 1.70
C PRO A 115 -5.93 -7.80 2.26
N VAL A 116 -6.65 -7.54 3.33
CA VAL A 116 -6.52 -6.33 4.16
C VAL A 116 -5.90 -6.68 5.51
N ILE A 117 -5.30 -5.72 6.21
CA ILE A 117 -4.83 -5.94 7.59
C ILE A 117 -6.02 -5.80 8.54
N GLY A 118 -6.33 -6.87 9.27
CA GLY A 118 -7.38 -6.88 10.28
C GLY A 118 -7.11 -5.92 11.43
N SER A 119 -8.17 -5.29 11.94
CA SER A 119 -8.13 -4.41 13.11
C SER A 119 -7.13 -3.24 13.00
N CYS A 120 -6.84 -2.80 11.76
CA CYS A 120 -5.79 -1.82 11.47
C CYS A 120 -6.29 -0.37 11.67
N GLY A 121 -7.54 -0.10 11.33
CA GLY A 121 -8.10 1.24 11.36
C GLY A 121 -8.80 1.56 10.06
N LEU A 122 -8.14 2.31 9.18
CA LEU A 122 -8.70 2.73 7.89
C LEU A 122 -8.22 1.79 6.77
N VAL A 123 -9.13 1.38 5.90
CA VAL A 123 -8.83 0.48 4.77
C VAL A 123 -9.32 1.11 3.47
N TYR A 124 -8.44 1.08 2.47
CA TYR A 124 -8.75 1.33 1.07
C TYR A 124 -8.60 0.04 0.28
N GLU A 125 -9.62 -0.30 -0.51
CA GLU A 125 -9.57 -1.38 -1.48
C GLU A 125 -9.55 -0.78 -2.88
N CYS A 126 -8.57 -1.17 -3.67
CA CYS A 126 -8.25 -0.50 -4.92
C CYS A 126 -8.14 -1.49 -6.07
N ARG A 127 -8.83 -1.23 -7.19
CA ARG A 127 -8.61 -1.93 -8.45
C ARG A 127 -7.50 -1.23 -9.21
N LEU A 128 -6.47 -1.95 -9.65
CA LEU A 128 -5.37 -1.36 -10.39
C LEU A 128 -5.85 -0.89 -11.78
N ILE A 129 -5.65 0.39 -12.11
CA ILE A 129 -6.13 0.99 -13.36
C ILE A 129 -5.02 1.62 -14.20
N PHE A 130 -3.91 1.99 -13.58
CA PHE A 130 -2.78 2.60 -14.29
C PHE A 130 -1.48 2.42 -13.50
N LYS A 131 -0.35 2.39 -14.19
CA LYS A 131 0.97 2.45 -13.58
C LYS A 131 1.93 3.29 -14.40
N GLN A 132 2.87 3.93 -13.73
CA GLN A 132 3.88 4.77 -14.34
C GLN A 132 5.24 4.50 -13.70
N THR A 133 6.24 4.20 -14.52
CA THR A 133 7.63 4.10 -14.08
C THR A 133 8.21 5.50 -13.90
N MET A 134 8.96 5.72 -12.83
CA MET A 134 9.70 6.97 -12.66
C MET A 134 10.77 7.11 -13.74
N ASP A 135 10.80 8.24 -14.45
CA ASP A 135 11.87 8.59 -15.38
C ASP A 135 12.99 9.33 -14.62
N PRO A 136 14.19 8.74 -14.47
CA PRO A 136 15.31 9.36 -13.77
C PRO A 136 15.84 10.64 -14.42
N ALA A 137 15.56 10.86 -15.71
CA ALA A 137 15.94 12.08 -16.42
C ALA A 137 15.05 13.27 -16.05
N LEU A 138 13.82 13.01 -15.60
CA LEU A 138 12.86 14.04 -15.19
C LEU A 138 12.88 14.32 -13.68
N LEU A 139 13.62 13.53 -12.91
CA LEU A 139 13.78 13.73 -11.46
C LEU A 139 14.84 14.78 -11.17
N ALA A 140 14.54 15.70 -10.25
CA ALA A 140 15.50 16.70 -9.77
C ALA A 140 16.83 16.03 -9.32
N PRO A 141 18.00 16.48 -9.81
CA PRO A 141 19.28 15.80 -9.57
C PRO A 141 19.59 15.54 -8.10
N GLU A 142 19.25 16.46 -7.20
CA GLU A 142 19.46 16.36 -5.76
C GLU A 142 18.61 15.26 -5.11
N LEU A 143 17.37 15.05 -5.59
CA LEU A 143 16.52 13.97 -5.12
C LEU A 143 17.01 12.63 -5.66
N ARG A 144 17.45 12.60 -6.93
CA ARG A 144 18.04 11.42 -7.55
C ARG A 144 19.26 10.95 -6.78
N GLN A 145 20.20 11.84 -6.52
CA GLN A 145 21.43 11.55 -5.77
C GLN A 145 21.14 11.08 -4.35
N LYS A 146 20.17 11.72 -3.67
CA LYS A 146 19.85 11.41 -2.26
C LYS A 146 19.13 10.09 -2.07
N PHE A 147 18.19 9.73 -2.95
CA PHE A 147 17.27 8.61 -2.72
C PHE A 147 17.48 7.40 -3.62
N TYR A 148 18.24 7.54 -4.71
CA TYR A 148 18.38 6.53 -5.77
C TYR A 148 19.83 6.31 -6.21
N SER A 149 20.78 6.33 -5.27
CA SER A 149 22.20 6.04 -5.54
C SER A 149 22.44 4.62 -6.09
N GLN A 150 21.51 3.69 -5.87
CA GLN A 150 21.53 2.31 -6.36
C GLN A 150 20.59 2.08 -7.56
N GLU A 151 20.04 3.14 -8.15
CA GLU A 151 19.12 3.06 -9.30
C GLU A 151 17.83 2.22 -9.06
N ASP A 152 17.49 1.97 -7.79
CA ASP A 152 16.27 1.27 -7.37
C ASP A 152 15.07 2.25 -7.30
N TYR A 153 14.57 2.61 -8.49
CA TYR A 153 13.48 3.58 -8.65
C TYR A 153 12.10 3.02 -8.28
N HIS A 154 11.16 3.92 -8.03
CA HIS A 154 9.76 3.55 -7.80
C HIS A 154 8.97 3.45 -9.12
N VAL A 155 8.00 2.55 -9.11
CA VAL A 155 6.83 2.55 -10.01
C VAL A 155 5.64 3.06 -9.19
N MET A 156 4.90 4.00 -9.77
CA MET A 156 3.67 4.54 -9.21
C MET A 156 2.50 3.73 -9.74
N TYR A 157 1.74 3.11 -8.85
CA TYR A 157 0.54 2.36 -9.17
C TYR A 157 -0.69 3.17 -8.74
N TYR A 158 -1.65 3.30 -9.64
CA TYR A 158 -2.88 4.06 -9.44
C TYR A 158 -4.03 3.07 -9.38
N GLY A 159 -4.74 3.07 -8.25
CA GLY A 159 -5.89 2.22 -8.04
C GLY A 159 -7.18 3.01 -7.90
N GLU A 160 -8.20 2.63 -8.67
CA GLU A 160 -9.59 3.07 -8.45
C GLU A 160 -10.03 2.59 -7.07
N ILE A 161 -10.42 3.50 -6.19
CA ILE A 161 -10.91 3.17 -4.86
C ILE A 161 -12.34 2.62 -5.01
N VAL A 162 -12.48 1.31 -4.87
CA VAL A 162 -13.76 0.61 -4.97
C VAL A 162 -14.44 0.43 -3.61
N SER A 163 -13.69 0.54 -2.51
CA SER A 163 -14.24 0.52 -1.16
C SER A 163 -13.35 1.27 -0.17
N THR A 164 -13.97 1.91 0.82
CA THR A 164 -13.28 2.56 1.94
C THR A 164 -14.08 2.36 3.21
N TYR A 165 -13.43 1.88 4.26
CA TYR A 165 -14.10 1.59 5.52
C TYR A 165 -13.14 1.59 6.70
N LEU A 166 -13.71 1.68 7.90
CA LEU A 166 -13.00 1.45 9.15
C LEU A 166 -13.18 -0.02 9.56
N ASN A 167 -12.10 -0.75 9.83
CA ASN A 167 -12.15 -2.07 10.45
C ASN A 167 -11.60 -2.01 11.89
N LYS A 168 -12.44 -1.53 12.81
CA LYS A 168 -12.14 -1.54 14.24
C LYS A 168 -12.53 -2.89 14.86
N ASN A 169 -11.77 -3.34 15.85
CA ASN A 169 -12.21 -4.40 16.76
C ASN A 169 -13.59 -4.06 17.31
#